data_AF-A0A8T4SMJ8-F1
#
_entry.id   AF-A0A8T4SMJ8-F1
#
_cell.length_a   1.000
_cell.length_b   1.000
_cell.length_c   1.000
_cell.angle_alpha   90.00
_cell.angle_beta   90.00
_cell.angle_gamma   90.00
#
_symmetry.space_group_name_H-M   'P 1'
#
loop_
_entity.id
_entity.type
_entity.pdbx_description
1 polymer ?
#
loop_
_entity_poly.entity_id
_entity_poly.type
_entity_poly.pdbx_seq_one_letter_code
_entity_poly.pdbx_strand_id
1 'polypeptide(L)'
;MTEDYISEQVRGFVHSHPDEVFCAADVSKGIKSNCKSTSRVLSQLYRKNMLFRTQTQLNEGFYYTVSNREALDNLYENYLLPYDLPNRTFLLAQITKHNFELLKADEHLPLASVNVDFLKKYDKHLLAKKSTVHFLASVVAFCLGDGHLSGSNVRFVFNQFLDVRGFIDDFKKIFRDENFIVTKSLQFQYYTVALSKGTQFGRMLKTLGVPEGNKVKQPFLVPDWVYHGSNDVKKAFLSTIIGNEGSAPSHNKWRIQFVLSKNEKSIENLLLFLNQLRAMLAHFGISTSHIQLRTQVGREFHGRFYIKKPYNIKKFHTLLGFRYASEKQDVLESLILNGKP
;
A
#
# COMPACT_ATOMS: atom_id res chain seq x y z
N MET A 1 -3.48 41.35 49.86
CA MET A 1 -4.80 41.94 50.11
C MET A 1 -5.44 42.24 48.76
N THR A 2 -6.54 41.60 48.37
CA THR A 2 -7.16 40.39 48.94
C THR A 2 -8.12 39.78 47.90
N GLU A 3 -8.38 38.48 48.03
CA GLU A 3 -9.68 37.78 47.83
C GLU A 3 -10.80 38.62 47.17
N ASP A 4 -11.21 38.28 45.95
CA ASP A 4 -12.17 37.20 45.60
C ASP A 4 -13.64 37.62 45.73
N TYR A 5 -14.43 37.31 44.70
CA TYR A 5 -15.86 37.04 44.85
C TYR A 5 -16.32 36.03 43.81
N ILE A 6 -16.88 34.90 44.27
CA ILE A 6 -17.30 33.77 43.45
C ILE A 6 -18.82 33.60 43.53
N SER A 7 -19.46 33.49 42.36
CA SER A 7 -20.72 32.77 42.12
C SER A 7 -20.83 32.56 40.60
N GLU A 8 -20.93 31.34 40.04
CA GLU A 8 -22.07 30.41 40.11
C GLU A 8 -23.40 31.04 39.67
N GLN A 9 -24.25 30.46 38.81
CA GLN A 9 -24.15 29.29 37.89
C GLN A 9 -25.12 29.57 36.69
N VAL A 10 -25.39 28.77 35.65
CA VAL A 10 -25.47 27.30 35.44
C VAL A 10 -24.86 26.88 34.09
N ARG A 11 -24.54 25.58 34.01
CA ARG A 11 -24.16 24.70 32.88
C ARG A 11 -24.68 25.02 31.46
N GLY A 12 -23.81 24.77 30.48
CA GLY A 12 -24.15 24.33 29.13
C GLY A 12 -23.08 23.39 28.56
N PHE A 13 -23.19 22.08 28.77
CA PHE A 13 -22.23 21.10 28.23
C PHE A 13 -22.58 20.74 26.78
N VAL A 14 -21.62 20.90 25.87
CA VAL A 14 -21.61 20.27 24.55
C VAL A 14 -20.28 19.52 24.40
N HIS A 15 -20.34 18.20 24.26
CA HIS A 15 -19.18 17.41 23.87
C HIS A 15 -18.92 17.60 22.36
N SER A 16 -17.73 18.04 22.00
CA SER A 16 -17.19 17.94 20.63
C SER A 16 -16.00 16.98 20.58
N HIS A 17 -15.71 16.43 19.39
CA HIS A 17 -14.69 15.40 19.19
C HIS A 17 -13.27 16.01 19.08
N PRO A 18 -12.19 15.27 19.39
CA PRO A 18 -10.80 15.75 19.27
C PRO A 18 -10.32 16.14 17.86
N ASP A 19 -11.14 15.98 16.82
CA ASP A 19 -10.83 16.38 15.44
C ASP A 19 -11.38 17.79 15.08
N GLU A 20 -12.16 18.45 15.95
CA GLU A 20 -12.69 19.81 15.72
C GLU A 20 -11.82 20.90 16.37
N VAL A 21 -10.77 21.35 15.67
CA VAL A 21 -9.93 22.48 16.10
C VAL A 21 -10.14 23.70 15.20
N PHE A 22 -10.73 24.76 15.75
CA PHE A 22 -10.56 26.13 15.24
C PHE A 22 -9.25 26.72 15.79
N CYS A 23 -8.49 27.42 14.96
CA CYS A 23 -7.25 28.08 15.38
C CYS A 23 -7.56 29.51 15.82
N ALA A 24 -7.03 29.92 16.97
CA ALA A 24 -6.94 31.32 17.38
C ALA A 24 -5.46 31.72 17.50
N ALA A 25 -5.16 32.99 17.22
CA ALA A 25 -3.81 33.58 17.13
C ALA A 25 -2.88 32.98 16.05
N ASP A 26 -1.91 33.71 15.48
CA ASP A 26 -1.66 35.17 15.54
C ASP A 26 -1.56 35.74 14.10
N VAL A 27 -1.97 37.00 13.92
CA VAL A 27 -2.15 37.68 12.63
C VAL A 27 -0.93 38.53 12.24
N SER A 28 0.01 38.74 13.16
CA SER A 28 1.05 39.78 13.13
C SER A 28 2.08 39.76 11.99
N LYS A 29 2.14 38.73 11.12
CA LYS A 29 3.16 38.61 10.05
C LYS A 29 2.67 38.23 8.64
N GLY A 30 1.37 38.23 8.39
CA GLY A 30 0.78 38.12 7.04
C GLY A 30 0.93 36.77 6.29
N ILE A 31 1.90 35.93 6.66
CA ILE A 31 2.09 34.59 6.08
C ILE A 31 1.02 33.65 6.66
N LYS A 32 -0.08 33.47 5.93
CA LYS A 32 -1.06 32.39 6.18
C LYS A 32 -0.48 31.03 5.78
N SER A 33 0.51 30.54 6.51
CA SER A 33 0.96 29.15 6.40
C SER A 33 -0.18 28.22 6.83
N ASN A 34 -0.42 27.16 6.07
CA ASN A 34 -1.55 26.27 6.30
C ASN A 34 -1.26 25.27 7.43
N CYS A 35 -1.10 25.74 8.67
CA CYS A 35 -0.72 24.90 9.82
C CYS A 35 -1.65 23.69 10.04
N LYS A 36 -2.91 23.79 9.60
CA LYS A 36 -3.86 22.67 9.58
C LYS A 36 -3.43 21.53 8.65
N SER A 37 -2.81 21.80 7.50
CA SER A 37 -2.25 20.75 6.65
C SER A 37 -1.00 20.13 7.29
N THR A 38 -0.07 20.95 7.82
CA THR A 38 1.17 20.44 8.45
C THR A 38 0.87 19.55 9.67
N SER A 39 -0.01 19.98 10.57
CA SER A 39 -0.42 19.17 11.74
C SER A 39 -1.14 17.88 11.33
N ARG A 40 -2.00 17.93 10.29
CA ARG A 40 -2.67 16.75 9.73
C ARG A 40 -1.69 15.76 9.08
N VAL A 41 -0.70 16.24 8.32
CA VAL A 41 0.34 15.41 7.70
C VAL A 41 1.21 14.76 8.77
N LEU A 42 1.73 15.52 9.74
CA LEU A 42 2.52 14.95 10.86
C LEU A 42 1.69 13.96 11.69
N SER A 43 0.38 14.20 11.85
CA SER A 43 -0.54 13.25 12.50
C SER A 43 -0.73 11.97 11.69
N GLN A 44 -0.83 12.04 10.37
CA GLN A 44 -0.90 10.87 9.49
C GLN A 44 0.41 10.08 9.45
N LEU A 45 1.56 10.74 9.54
CA LEU A 45 2.87 10.10 9.62
C LEU A 45 3.08 9.39 10.97
N TYR A 46 2.63 9.99 12.08
CA TYR A 46 2.58 9.31 13.37
C TYR A 46 1.65 8.08 13.34
N ARG A 47 0.42 8.22 12.82
CA ARG A 47 -0.54 7.10 12.66
C ARG A 47 -0.03 5.96 11.75
N LYS A 48 1.10 6.16 11.06
CA LYS A 48 1.80 5.17 10.22
C LYS A 48 3.13 4.68 10.81
N ASN A 49 3.46 5.01 12.07
CA ASN A 49 4.74 4.74 12.72
C ASN A 49 5.97 5.28 11.94
N MET A 50 5.78 6.30 11.09
CA MET A 50 6.87 6.95 10.34
C MET A 50 7.52 8.11 11.10
N LEU A 51 6.90 8.54 12.21
CA LEU A 51 7.39 9.52 13.17
C LEU A 51 6.91 9.11 14.56
N PHE A 52 7.71 9.37 15.59
CA PHE A 52 7.34 9.10 16.99
C PHE A 52 6.85 10.35 17.71
N ARG A 53 5.92 10.16 18.66
CA ARG A 53 5.32 11.23 19.47
C ARG A 53 5.64 11.02 20.94
N THR A 54 5.65 12.14 21.66
CA THR A 54 5.60 12.16 23.13
C THR A 54 4.33 12.83 23.64
N GLN A 55 3.92 12.45 24.84
CA GLN A 55 2.65 12.86 25.46
C GLN A 55 2.85 14.02 26.46
N THR A 56 3.73 14.97 26.12
CA THR A 56 3.93 16.19 26.91
C THR A 56 2.73 17.11 26.72
N GLN A 57 2.00 17.43 27.80
CA GLN A 57 0.84 18.31 27.72
C GLN A 57 1.25 19.79 27.69
N LEU A 58 0.94 20.45 26.57
CA LEU A 58 0.56 21.86 26.53
C LEU A 58 -0.75 21.97 25.74
N ASN A 59 -1.41 23.13 25.79
CA ASN A 59 -2.79 23.35 25.34
C ASN A 59 -3.05 23.13 23.83
N GLU A 60 -2.04 22.73 23.05
CA GLU A 60 -2.07 22.71 21.58
C GLU A 60 -1.70 21.35 20.93
N GLY A 61 -1.23 20.35 21.70
CA GLY A 61 -1.10 18.96 21.20
C GLY A 61 0.26 18.27 21.38
N PHE A 62 0.60 17.39 20.43
CA PHE A 62 1.71 16.41 20.54
C PHE A 62 3.03 16.86 19.91
N TYR A 63 4.16 16.41 20.47
CA TYR A 63 5.52 16.75 20.03
C TYR A 63 6.23 15.62 19.27
N TYR A 64 7.28 15.99 18.52
CA TYR A 64 8.09 15.13 17.63
C TYR A 64 9.60 15.34 17.91
N THR A 65 10.46 14.40 17.49
CA THR A 65 11.71 14.09 18.22
C THR A 65 12.99 14.17 17.35
N VAL A 66 14.17 14.49 17.92
CA VAL A 66 15.42 14.74 17.14
C VAL A 66 15.81 13.54 16.28
N SER A 67 15.59 12.33 16.81
CA SER A 67 15.84 11.05 16.16
C SER A 67 15.17 10.91 14.79
N ASN A 68 14.14 11.71 14.48
CA ASN A 68 13.52 11.72 13.16
C ASN A 68 14.29 12.53 12.10
N ARG A 69 15.41 13.21 12.41
CA ARG A 69 16.08 14.14 11.46
C ARG A 69 16.40 13.51 10.11
N GLU A 70 17.11 12.39 10.11
CA GLU A 70 17.45 11.68 8.87
C GLU A 70 16.19 11.16 8.17
N ALA A 71 15.21 10.65 8.92
CA ALA A 71 13.93 10.19 8.37
C ALA A 71 13.11 11.34 7.73
N LEU A 72 13.17 12.55 8.28
CA LEU A 72 12.52 13.76 7.77
C LEU A 72 13.21 14.32 6.53
N ASP A 73 14.55 14.37 6.51
CA ASP A 73 15.29 14.69 5.29
C ASP A 73 14.97 13.64 4.19
N ASN A 74 14.94 12.34 4.52
CA ASN A 74 14.50 11.29 3.60
C ASN A 74 13.05 11.49 3.10
N LEU A 75 12.13 11.87 3.99
CA LEU A 75 10.72 12.12 3.67
C LEU A 75 10.56 13.33 2.74
N TYR A 76 11.32 14.40 2.99
CA TYR A 76 11.34 15.61 2.19
C TYR A 76 11.93 15.36 0.79
N GLU A 77 12.97 14.54 0.67
CA GLU A 77 13.60 14.21 -0.62
C GLU A 77 12.86 13.13 -1.44
N ASN A 78 12.10 12.23 -0.80
CA ASN A 78 11.54 11.04 -1.47
C ASN A 78 10.01 10.95 -1.52
N TYR A 79 9.28 11.76 -0.74
CA TYR A 79 7.82 11.61 -0.56
C TYR A 79 7.03 12.93 -0.57
N LEU A 80 7.61 14.06 -0.16
CA LEU A 80 7.01 15.39 -0.32
C LEU A 80 7.43 16.01 -1.66
N LEU A 81 6.58 16.83 -2.29
CA LEU A 81 6.99 17.62 -3.45
C LEU A 81 7.65 18.94 -2.98
N PRO A 82 8.53 19.57 -3.77
CA PRO A 82 9.18 20.84 -3.44
C PRO A 82 8.25 22.05 -3.20
N TYR A 83 6.93 21.85 -3.26
CA TYR A 83 5.91 22.89 -3.32
C TYR A 83 4.92 22.84 -2.12
N ASP A 84 4.98 21.80 -1.27
CA ASP A 84 3.89 21.47 -0.32
C ASP A 84 4.04 22.08 1.09
N LEU A 85 5.22 22.56 1.49
CA LEU A 85 5.48 23.09 2.84
C LEU A 85 6.46 24.29 2.86
N PRO A 86 6.37 25.19 3.86
CA PRO A 86 7.31 26.28 4.04
C PRO A 86 8.73 25.78 4.40
N ASN A 87 9.73 26.58 4.00
CA ASN A 87 11.17 26.28 3.99
C ASN A 87 11.68 25.28 5.06
N ARG A 88 12.30 24.18 4.58
CA ARG A 88 13.06 23.14 5.30
C ARG A 88 13.73 23.59 6.60
N THR A 89 14.39 24.74 6.61
CA THR A 89 15.13 25.26 7.78
C THR A 89 14.24 25.41 9.02
N PHE A 90 12.96 25.76 8.86
CA PHE A 90 12.02 25.97 9.95
C PHE A 90 11.63 24.66 10.67
N LEU A 91 11.39 23.59 9.91
CA LEU A 91 11.01 22.28 10.47
C LEU A 91 12.17 21.66 11.27
N LEU A 92 13.38 21.66 10.71
CA LEU A 92 14.55 21.05 11.37
C LEU A 92 14.87 21.68 12.74
N ALA A 93 14.62 22.99 12.89
CA ALA A 93 14.82 23.70 14.16
C ALA A 93 13.83 23.27 15.27
N GLN A 94 12.61 22.88 14.93
CA GLN A 94 11.62 22.39 15.90
C GLN A 94 11.91 20.95 16.34
N ILE A 95 12.36 20.12 15.40
CA ILE A 95 12.66 18.70 15.65
C ILE A 95 13.90 18.51 16.56
N THR A 96 14.88 19.42 16.53
CA THR A 96 16.21 19.21 17.15
C THR A 96 16.27 19.36 18.68
N LYS A 97 15.13 19.41 19.40
CA LYS A 97 15.13 19.67 20.85
C LYS A 97 15.27 18.44 21.78
N HIS A 98 14.58 17.31 21.56
CA HIS A 98 14.56 16.15 22.49
C HIS A 98 14.45 14.73 21.83
N ASN A 99 15.08 13.69 22.43
CA ASN A 99 15.37 12.35 21.84
C ASN A 99 14.42 11.20 22.30
N PHE A 100 13.90 10.34 21.40
CA PHE A 100 12.99 9.20 21.73
C PHE A 100 12.96 8.03 20.67
N GLU A 101 12.24 6.92 20.98
CA GLU A 101 12.22 5.60 20.27
C GLU A 101 10.80 5.07 19.81
N LEU A 102 10.61 3.74 19.59
CA LEU A 102 9.78 3.11 18.51
C LEU A 102 8.60 2.15 18.93
N LEU A 103 7.63 1.81 18.04
CA LEU A 103 6.43 0.96 18.29
C LEU A 103 6.02 -0.04 17.14
N LYS A 104 4.97 -0.88 17.36
CA LYS A 104 4.66 -2.18 16.67
C LYS A 104 3.44 -2.18 15.69
N ALA A 105 3.04 -3.36 15.16
CA ALA A 105 2.08 -3.59 14.06
C ALA A 105 0.98 -4.66 14.36
N ASP A 106 0.00 -4.82 13.45
CA ASP A 106 -1.25 -5.62 13.58
C ASP A 106 -1.56 -6.43 12.28
N GLU A 107 -2.40 -7.49 12.31
CA GLU A 107 -2.56 -8.49 11.24
C GLU A 107 -4.01 -8.81 10.77
N HIS A 108 -5.06 -8.16 11.28
CA HIS A 108 -6.45 -8.62 11.07
C HIS A 108 -7.12 -8.26 9.70
N LEU A 109 -7.89 -9.22 9.15
CA LEU A 109 -8.80 -9.00 8.01
C LEU A 109 -10.06 -8.21 8.41
N PRO A 110 -10.68 -7.43 7.50
CA PRO A 110 -11.92 -6.66 7.75
C PRO A 110 -13.18 -7.55 7.73
N LEU A 111 -13.17 -8.66 8.49
CA LEU A 111 -14.21 -9.71 8.45
C LEU A 111 -15.63 -9.22 8.73
N ALA A 112 -15.79 -8.12 9.48
CA ALA A 112 -17.08 -7.47 9.76
C ALA A 112 -17.83 -6.99 8.50
N SER A 113 -17.15 -6.87 7.36
CA SER A 113 -17.75 -6.46 6.08
C SER A 113 -17.96 -7.62 5.10
N VAL A 114 -17.58 -8.86 5.47
CA VAL A 114 -17.72 -10.05 4.62
C VAL A 114 -19.17 -10.54 4.63
N ASN A 115 -19.72 -10.74 3.43
CA ASN A 115 -21.13 -11.12 3.24
C ASN A 115 -21.49 -12.45 3.94
N VAL A 116 -22.65 -12.47 4.61
CA VAL A 116 -23.14 -13.62 5.38
C VAL A 116 -23.22 -14.90 4.55
N ASP A 117 -23.59 -14.86 3.27
CA ASP A 117 -23.67 -16.05 2.41
C ASP A 117 -22.29 -16.61 2.04
N PHE A 118 -21.25 -15.76 2.03
CA PHE A 118 -19.87 -16.21 1.91
C PHE A 118 -19.41 -16.87 3.22
N LEU A 119 -19.78 -16.32 4.38
CA LEU A 119 -19.49 -16.91 5.70
C LEU A 119 -20.26 -18.23 5.94
N LYS A 120 -21.42 -18.44 5.29
CA LYS A 120 -22.13 -19.73 5.25
C LYS A 120 -21.39 -20.77 4.41
N LYS A 121 -20.71 -20.37 3.33
CA LYS A 121 -19.93 -21.29 2.45
C LYS A 121 -18.52 -21.55 2.97
N TYR A 122 -17.89 -20.57 3.60
CA TYR A 122 -16.54 -20.67 4.15
C TYR A 122 -16.49 -20.09 5.57
N ASP A 123 -16.17 -20.95 6.52
CA ASP A 123 -16.07 -20.63 7.94
C ASP A 123 -15.19 -19.39 8.22
N LYS A 124 -15.65 -18.50 9.11
CA LYS A 124 -14.85 -17.39 9.67
C LYS A 124 -13.49 -17.87 10.20
N HIS A 125 -13.41 -19.07 10.77
CA HIS A 125 -12.17 -19.66 11.26
C HIS A 125 -11.24 -20.13 10.13
N LEU A 126 -11.72 -20.36 8.90
CA LEU A 126 -10.87 -20.57 7.72
C LEU A 126 -10.24 -19.24 7.28
N LEU A 127 -11.00 -18.15 7.27
CA LEU A 127 -10.54 -16.82 6.87
C LEU A 127 -9.53 -16.22 7.86
N ALA A 128 -9.69 -16.53 9.16
CA ALA A 128 -8.74 -16.12 10.20
C ALA A 128 -7.39 -16.87 10.19
N LYS A 129 -7.22 -17.94 9.38
CA LYS A 129 -5.93 -18.66 9.33
C LYS A 129 -4.88 -17.81 8.61
N LYS A 130 -3.70 -17.66 9.22
CA LYS A 130 -2.56 -16.89 8.67
C LYS A 130 -2.27 -17.25 7.20
N SER A 131 -2.29 -18.54 6.85
CA SER A 131 -2.13 -19.03 5.46
C SER A 131 -3.22 -18.54 4.49
N THR A 132 -4.48 -18.49 4.93
CA THR A 132 -5.59 -17.93 4.15
C THR A 132 -5.41 -16.43 3.93
N VAL A 133 -5.08 -15.67 4.98
CA VAL A 133 -4.83 -14.22 4.87
C VAL A 133 -3.69 -13.93 3.89
N HIS A 134 -2.59 -14.70 3.96
CA HIS A 134 -1.46 -14.57 3.03
C HIS A 134 -1.86 -14.86 1.58
N PHE A 135 -2.60 -15.95 1.34
CA PHE A 135 -3.04 -16.29 -0.01
C PHE A 135 -4.02 -15.26 -0.57
N LEU A 136 -4.97 -14.78 0.25
CA LEU A 136 -5.88 -13.70 -0.14
C LEU A 136 -5.12 -12.41 -0.48
N ALA A 137 -4.00 -12.11 0.17
CA ALA A 137 -3.16 -10.95 -0.18
C ALA A 137 -2.55 -11.10 -1.58
N SER A 138 -2.07 -12.31 -1.94
CA SER A 138 -1.65 -12.61 -3.31
C SER A 138 -2.83 -12.55 -4.31
N VAL A 139 -4.00 -13.09 -3.99
CA VAL A 139 -5.18 -13.04 -4.89
C VAL A 139 -5.65 -11.61 -5.14
N VAL A 140 -5.69 -10.77 -4.10
CA VAL A 140 -6.05 -9.34 -4.22
C VAL A 140 -5.00 -8.58 -5.02
N ALA A 141 -3.71 -8.80 -4.78
CA ALA A 141 -2.64 -8.28 -5.65
C ALA A 141 -2.84 -8.68 -7.12
N PHE A 142 -3.16 -9.95 -7.38
CA PHE A 142 -3.44 -10.44 -8.73
C PHE A 142 -4.61 -9.68 -9.37
N CYS A 143 -5.73 -9.54 -8.65
CA CYS A 143 -6.87 -8.78 -9.15
C CYS A 143 -6.59 -7.28 -9.36
N LEU A 144 -5.59 -6.70 -8.69
CA LEU A 144 -5.11 -5.35 -8.97
C LEU A 144 -4.19 -5.29 -10.21
N GLY A 145 -3.37 -6.33 -10.46
CA GLY A 145 -2.53 -6.52 -11.67
C GLY A 145 -3.24 -7.21 -12.85
N ASP A 146 -2.83 -8.42 -13.23
CA ASP A 146 -3.36 -9.12 -14.44
C ASP A 146 -4.76 -9.75 -14.27
N GLY A 147 -5.37 -9.63 -13.09
CA GLY A 147 -6.73 -10.13 -12.81
C GLY A 147 -7.83 -9.10 -13.10
N HIS A 148 -9.06 -9.60 -13.25
CA HIS A 148 -10.25 -8.81 -13.52
C HIS A 148 -11.47 -9.32 -12.73
N LEU A 149 -12.26 -8.38 -12.22
CA LEU A 149 -13.50 -8.61 -11.48
C LEU A 149 -14.64 -7.87 -12.18
N SER A 150 -15.70 -8.58 -12.56
CA SER A 150 -16.87 -8.00 -13.24
C SER A 150 -18.16 -8.65 -12.76
N GLY A 151 -19.08 -7.86 -12.20
CA GLY A 151 -20.31 -8.32 -11.55
C GLY A 151 -19.99 -9.12 -10.28
N SER A 152 -19.85 -10.42 -10.44
CA SER A 152 -19.33 -11.32 -9.40
C SER A 152 -18.40 -12.40 -9.99
N ASN A 153 -18.01 -12.25 -11.25
CA ASN A 153 -17.12 -13.15 -11.97
C ASN A 153 -15.67 -12.67 -11.81
N VAL A 154 -14.78 -13.61 -11.48
CA VAL A 154 -13.34 -13.35 -11.28
C VAL A 154 -12.57 -14.09 -12.35
N ARG A 155 -11.63 -13.40 -12.99
CA ARG A 155 -10.69 -13.97 -13.97
C ARG A 155 -9.26 -13.54 -13.60
N PHE A 156 -8.33 -14.47 -13.72
CA PHE A 156 -6.89 -14.26 -13.62
C PHE A 156 -6.25 -14.56 -14.98
N VAL A 157 -5.19 -13.84 -15.36
CA VAL A 157 -4.46 -14.03 -16.61
C VAL A 157 -3.01 -14.39 -16.29
N PHE A 158 -2.45 -15.37 -17.00
CA PHE A 158 -1.11 -15.91 -16.76
C PHE A 158 -0.36 -16.08 -18.09
N ASN A 159 0.95 -15.86 -18.08
CA ASN A 159 1.81 -16.15 -19.23
C ASN A 159 2.09 -17.65 -19.34
N GLN A 160 2.43 -18.31 -18.22
CA GLN A 160 2.82 -19.72 -18.19
C GLN A 160 1.73 -20.64 -17.63
N PHE A 161 1.65 -21.85 -18.19
CA PHE A 161 0.77 -22.91 -17.66
C PHE A 161 1.26 -23.49 -16.33
N LEU A 162 2.54 -23.32 -16.00
CA LEU A 162 3.09 -23.70 -14.70
C LEU A 162 2.50 -22.84 -13.57
N ASP A 163 2.42 -21.52 -13.77
CA ASP A 163 1.79 -20.61 -12.81
C ASP A 163 0.28 -20.86 -12.66
N VAL A 164 -0.41 -21.23 -13.75
CA VAL A 164 -1.82 -21.66 -13.71
C VAL A 164 -2.01 -22.85 -12.76
N ARG A 165 -1.14 -23.88 -12.86
CA ARG A 165 -1.18 -25.04 -11.97
C ARG A 165 -0.88 -24.63 -10.52
N GLY A 166 0.25 -23.95 -10.29
CA GLY A 166 0.65 -23.51 -8.95
C GLY A 166 -0.39 -22.62 -8.25
N PHE A 167 -1.06 -21.74 -9.00
CA PHE A 167 -2.17 -20.94 -8.49
C PHE A 167 -3.39 -21.79 -8.11
N ILE A 168 -3.83 -22.71 -8.97
CA ILE A 168 -4.98 -23.59 -8.70
C ILE A 168 -4.68 -24.52 -7.50
N ASP A 169 -3.47 -25.04 -7.41
CA ASP A 169 -3.05 -25.90 -6.30
C ASP A 169 -2.98 -25.13 -4.97
N ASP A 170 -2.43 -23.91 -4.96
CA ASP A 170 -2.48 -23.01 -3.80
C ASP A 170 -3.92 -22.66 -3.39
N PHE A 171 -4.78 -22.37 -4.38
CA PHE A 171 -6.19 -22.08 -4.13
C PHE A 171 -6.90 -23.26 -3.48
N LYS A 172 -6.72 -24.47 -4.03
CA LYS A 172 -7.38 -25.70 -3.53
C LYS A 172 -6.87 -26.18 -2.17
N LYS A 173 -5.66 -25.81 -1.75
CA LYS A 173 -5.18 -26.05 -0.36
C LYS A 173 -6.11 -25.38 0.67
N ILE A 174 -6.75 -24.27 0.32
CA ILE A 174 -7.60 -23.45 1.20
C ILE A 174 -9.09 -23.66 0.87
N PHE A 175 -9.47 -23.53 -0.40
CA PHE A 175 -10.84 -23.58 -0.90
C PHE A 175 -11.03 -24.82 -1.80
N ARG A 176 -11.07 -26.00 -1.17
CA ARG A 176 -10.98 -27.32 -1.82
C ARG A 176 -12.02 -27.55 -2.92
N ASP A 177 -13.25 -27.11 -2.68
CA ASP A 177 -14.43 -27.41 -3.51
C ASP A 177 -14.57 -26.50 -4.73
N GLU A 178 -13.68 -25.51 -4.90
CA GLU A 178 -13.72 -24.64 -6.07
C GLU A 178 -13.25 -25.34 -7.34
N ASN A 179 -14.07 -25.17 -8.37
CA ASN A 179 -13.84 -25.68 -9.70
C ASN A 179 -13.45 -24.52 -10.61
N PHE A 180 -12.57 -24.81 -11.57
CA PHE A 180 -11.94 -23.80 -12.42
C PHE A 180 -12.20 -24.07 -13.90
N ILE A 181 -12.50 -22.99 -14.62
CA ILE A 181 -12.45 -22.94 -16.08
C ILE A 181 -11.07 -22.40 -16.44
N VAL A 182 -10.27 -23.21 -17.14
CA VAL A 182 -8.97 -22.81 -17.69
C VAL A 182 -9.11 -22.70 -19.21
N THR A 183 -8.63 -21.60 -19.78
CA THR A 183 -8.71 -21.36 -21.23
C THR A 183 -7.40 -20.78 -21.74
N LYS A 184 -6.77 -21.42 -22.73
CA LYS A 184 -5.61 -20.86 -23.44
C LYS A 184 -6.09 -19.98 -24.60
N SER A 185 -5.55 -18.77 -24.70
CA SER A 185 -5.69 -17.90 -25.86
C SER A 185 -4.69 -18.31 -26.94
N LEU A 186 -5.17 -18.81 -28.08
CA LEU A 186 -4.29 -19.19 -29.20
C LEU A 186 -3.70 -17.96 -29.91
N GLN A 187 -4.46 -16.85 -29.99
CA GLN A 187 -4.04 -15.61 -30.63
C GLN A 187 -2.96 -14.86 -29.82
N PHE A 188 -3.07 -14.87 -28.48
CA PHE A 188 -2.24 -14.05 -27.60
C PHE A 188 -1.33 -14.87 -26.66
N GLN A 189 -1.34 -16.19 -26.79
CA GLN A 189 -0.53 -17.19 -26.05
C GLN A 189 -0.62 -17.18 -24.50
N TYR A 190 -1.41 -16.30 -23.89
CA TYR A 190 -1.72 -16.34 -22.46
C TYR A 190 -2.75 -17.43 -22.09
N TYR A 191 -2.83 -17.73 -20.80
CA TYR A 191 -3.85 -18.56 -20.17
C TYR A 191 -4.78 -17.69 -19.30
N THR A 192 -6.03 -18.09 -19.17
CA THR A 192 -6.96 -17.48 -18.20
C THR A 192 -7.56 -18.53 -17.29
N VAL A 193 -7.75 -18.16 -16.03
CA VAL A 193 -8.39 -19.00 -15.00
C VAL A 193 -9.58 -18.22 -14.43
N ALA A 194 -10.75 -18.86 -14.37
CA ALA A 194 -11.95 -18.33 -13.73
C ALA A 194 -12.61 -19.40 -12.86
N LEU A 195 -13.31 -19.00 -11.80
CA LEU A 195 -14.05 -19.94 -10.95
C LEU A 195 -15.40 -20.29 -11.57
N SER A 196 -15.70 -21.58 -11.75
CA SER A 196 -16.94 -22.07 -12.39
C SER A 196 -18.21 -21.67 -11.65
N LYS A 197 -18.13 -21.37 -10.34
CA LYS A 197 -19.23 -20.84 -9.51
C LYS A 197 -18.75 -19.64 -8.67
N GLY A 198 -17.92 -18.77 -9.27
CA GLY A 198 -17.17 -17.72 -8.58
C GLY A 198 -17.97 -16.61 -7.87
N THR A 199 -19.29 -16.55 -8.01
CA THR A 199 -20.16 -15.44 -7.55
C THR A 199 -19.88 -14.98 -6.12
N GLN A 200 -19.78 -15.91 -5.16
CA GLN A 200 -19.55 -15.53 -3.76
C GLN A 200 -18.10 -15.05 -3.53
N PHE A 201 -17.12 -15.67 -4.21
CA PHE A 201 -15.71 -15.28 -4.14
C PHE A 201 -15.48 -13.88 -4.73
N GLY A 202 -16.13 -13.55 -5.85
CA GLY A 202 -16.11 -12.21 -6.42
C GLY A 202 -16.69 -11.14 -5.49
N ARG A 203 -17.75 -11.47 -4.74
CA ARG A 203 -18.30 -10.57 -3.69
C ARG A 203 -17.33 -10.38 -2.51
N MET A 204 -16.67 -11.43 -2.05
CA MET A 204 -15.61 -11.32 -1.04
C MET A 204 -14.45 -10.45 -1.54
N LEU A 205 -14.02 -10.59 -2.80
CA LEU A 205 -12.93 -9.76 -3.32
C LEU A 205 -13.26 -8.26 -3.30
N LYS A 206 -14.51 -7.85 -3.60
CA LYS A 206 -14.94 -6.44 -3.41
C LYS A 206 -14.75 -5.99 -1.96
N THR A 207 -15.18 -6.82 -1.01
CA THR A 207 -15.01 -6.57 0.45
C THR A 207 -13.55 -6.40 0.83
N LEU A 208 -12.65 -7.20 0.25
CA LEU A 208 -11.21 -7.15 0.53
C LEU A 208 -10.49 -5.97 -0.16
N GLY A 209 -11.20 -5.13 -0.91
CA GLY A 209 -10.69 -3.92 -1.56
C GLY A 209 -10.40 -4.04 -3.05
N VAL A 210 -10.89 -5.10 -3.74
CA VAL A 210 -10.72 -5.23 -5.19
C VAL A 210 -11.74 -4.36 -5.95
N PRO A 211 -11.29 -3.43 -6.81
CA PRO A 211 -12.16 -2.61 -7.67
C PRO A 211 -12.86 -3.46 -8.75
N GLU A 212 -14.05 -3.03 -9.15
CA GLU A 212 -14.88 -3.72 -10.15
C GLU A 212 -14.79 -3.05 -11.53
N GLY A 213 -14.65 -3.84 -12.59
CA GLY A 213 -14.65 -3.36 -13.97
C GLY A 213 -13.32 -2.72 -14.38
N ASN A 214 -13.38 -1.51 -14.94
CA ASN A 214 -12.21 -0.88 -15.56
C ASN A 214 -11.31 -0.17 -14.53
N LYS A 215 -10.23 -0.85 -14.13
CA LYS A 215 -9.20 -0.41 -13.19
C LYS A 215 -8.41 0.85 -13.61
N VAL A 216 -8.37 1.17 -14.90
CA VAL A 216 -7.71 2.39 -15.41
C VAL A 216 -8.56 3.62 -15.09
N LYS A 217 -9.90 3.47 -15.08
CA LYS A 217 -10.86 4.60 -15.00
C LYS A 217 -11.32 4.98 -13.59
N GLN A 218 -10.90 4.25 -12.56
CA GLN A 218 -11.37 4.43 -11.17
C GLN A 218 -10.20 4.42 -10.17
N PRO A 219 -10.33 5.06 -9.00
CA PRO A 219 -9.30 5.01 -7.96
C PRO A 219 -9.25 3.64 -7.26
N PHE A 220 -8.05 3.21 -6.86
CA PHE A 220 -7.86 2.15 -5.86
C PHE A 220 -6.52 2.34 -5.12
N LEU A 221 -6.38 1.74 -3.93
CA LEU A 221 -5.16 1.78 -3.12
C LEU A 221 -4.76 0.35 -2.72
N VAL A 222 -3.60 0.18 -2.10
CA VAL A 222 -3.31 -1.06 -1.35
C VAL A 222 -4.28 -1.09 -0.15
N PRO A 223 -5.09 -2.16 0.02
CA PRO A 223 -6.06 -2.23 1.11
C PRO A 223 -5.39 -2.17 2.49
N ASP A 224 -6.01 -1.51 3.47
CA ASP A 224 -5.37 -1.22 4.76
C ASP A 224 -4.91 -2.47 5.53
N TRP A 225 -5.66 -3.57 5.44
CA TRP A 225 -5.28 -4.87 6.04
C TRP A 225 -4.03 -5.49 5.41
N VAL A 226 -3.72 -5.14 4.16
CA VAL A 226 -2.44 -5.50 3.51
C VAL A 226 -1.36 -4.48 3.85
N TYR A 227 -1.67 -3.19 3.73
CA TYR A 227 -0.70 -2.11 3.89
C TYR A 227 -0.14 -2.00 5.31
N HIS A 228 -0.99 -2.25 6.32
CA HIS A 228 -0.58 -2.29 7.73
C HIS A 228 -0.23 -3.69 8.24
N GLY A 229 -0.74 -4.75 7.58
CA GLY A 229 -0.67 -6.16 7.97
C GLY A 229 0.70 -6.79 8.17
N SER A 230 0.73 -8.11 8.39
CA SER A 230 1.98 -8.85 8.69
C SER A 230 3.06 -8.66 7.63
N ASN A 231 4.32 -8.87 8.02
CA ASN A 231 5.44 -8.93 7.06
C ASN A 231 5.16 -9.92 5.93
N ASP A 232 4.51 -11.04 6.22
CA ASP A 232 4.26 -12.09 5.23
C ASP A 232 3.05 -11.77 4.32
N VAL A 233 2.04 -11.05 4.84
CA VAL A 233 0.94 -10.46 4.04
C VAL A 233 1.50 -9.41 3.07
N LYS A 234 2.34 -8.50 3.57
CA LYS A 234 3.02 -7.47 2.76
C LYS A 234 3.89 -8.10 1.67
N LYS A 235 4.66 -9.16 2.00
CA LYS A 235 5.42 -9.95 1.01
C LYS A 235 4.50 -10.59 -0.03
N ALA A 236 3.49 -11.35 0.39
CA ALA A 236 2.60 -12.09 -0.49
C ALA A 236 1.88 -11.19 -1.51
N PHE A 237 1.49 -9.97 -1.10
CA PHE A 237 0.97 -8.95 -2.00
C PHE A 237 2.04 -8.39 -2.93
N LEU A 238 3.21 -7.97 -2.41
CA LEU A 238 4.30 -7.41 -3.22
C LEU A 238 4.82 -8.39 -4.29
N SER A 239 5.06 -9.66 -3.93
CA SER A 239 5.56 -10.68 -4.85
C SER A 239 4.60 -10.97 -6.00
N THR A 240 3.29 -10.86 -5.78
CA THR A 240 2.29 -11.05 -6.85
C THR A 240 2.04 -9.78 -7.65
N ILE A 241 1.89 -8.59 -7.04
CA ILE A 241 1.65 -7.36 -7.83
C ILE A 241 2.86 -7.02 -8.70
N ILE A 242 4.09 -7.27 -8.22
CA ILE A 242 5.33 -7.15 -9.00
C ILE A 242 5.52 -8.39 -9.91
N GLY A 243 4.97 -9.55 -9.54
CA GLY A 243 4.74 -10.70 -10.41
C GLY A 243 4.00 -10.32 -11.70
N ASN A 244 2.91 -9.56 -11.57
CA ASN A 244 2.09 -9.10 -12.69
C ASN A 244 2.69 -7.89 -13.42
N GLU A 245 2.62 -6.71 -12.80
CA GLU A 245 2.92 -5.39 -13.40
C GLU A 245 4.44 -5.06 -13.42
N GLY A 246 5.27 -5.93 -12.85
CA GLY A 246 6.72 -5.81 -12.88
C GLY A 246 7.35 -6.45 -14.13
N SER A 247 8.41 -5.82 -14.65
CA SER A 247 9.26 -6.43 -15.66
C SER A 247 10.14 -7.52 -15.03
N ALA A 248 10.47 -8.56 -15.81
CA ALA A 248 11.65 -9.38 -15.53
C ALA A 248 12.89 -8.47 -15.38
N PRO A 249 13.89 -8.83 -14.55
CA PRO A 249 15.08 -8.03 -14.37
C PRO A 249 15.97 -8.11 -15.61
N SER A 250 16.20 -6.98 -16.28
CA SER A 250 17.04 -6.97 -17.48
C SER A 250 18.49 -7.30 -17.11
N HIS A 251 19.02 -8.44 -17.57
CA HIS A 251 20.33 -9.00 -17.18
C HIS A 251 21.43 -7.92 -17.09
N ASN A 252 21.60 -7.13 -18.16
CA ASN A 252 22.70 -6.17 -18.28
C ASN A 252 22.57 -4.91 -17.41
N LYS A 253 21.49 -4.75 -16.61
CA LYS A 253 21.18 -3.47 -15.91
C LYS A 253 20.65 -3.61 -14.47
N TRP A 254 20.60 -4.82 -13.87
CA TRP A 254 20.21 -5.06 -12.47
C TRP A 254 18.99 -4.23 -11.99
N ARG A 255 17.87 -4.39 -12.71
CA ARG A 255 16.73 -3.47 -12.61
C ARG A 255 15.40 -4.15 -12.94
N ILE A 256 14.45 -4.04 -12.01
CA ILE A 256 13.03 -4.34 -12.21
C ILE A 256 12.29 -3.00 -12.41
N GLN A 257 11.44 -2.90 -13.43
CA GLN A 257 10.55 -1.76 -13.65
C GLN A 257 9.14 -2.14 -13.21
N PHE A 258 8.50 -1.33 -12.37
CA PHE A 258 7.06 -1.40 -12.11
C PHE A 258 6.36 -0.29 -12.88
N VAL A 259 5.23 -0.59 -13.52
CA VAL A 259 4.39 0.41 -14.23
C VAL A 259 2.93 0.19 -13.84
N LEU A 260 2.16 1.26 -13.69
CA LEU A 260 0.70 1.17 -13.70
C LEU A 260 0.12 2.33 -14.53
N SER A 261 -1.08 2.11 -15.09
CA SER A 261 -1.75 3.04 -15.99
C SER A 261 -3.08 3.51 -15.41
N LYS A 262 -3.40 4.81 -15.53
CA LYS A 262 -4.67 5.41 -15.09
C LYS A 262 -5.18 6.43 -16.11
N ASN A 263 -6.47 6.76 -15.98
CA ASN A 263 -7.05 7.94 -16.60
C ASN A 263 -6.55 9.23 -15.94
N GLU A 264 -6.68 10.36 -16.63
CA GLU A 264 -6.25 11.67 -16.13
C GLU A 264 -6.84 11.98 -14.74
N LYS A 265 -8.13 11.69 -14.58
CA LYS A 265 -8.89 11.88 -13.33
C LYS A 265 -8.43 11.02 -12.14
N SER A 266 -7.48 10.08 -12.35
CA SER A 266 -6.91 9.23 -11.30
C SER A 266 -5.37 9.33 -11.20
N ILE A 267 -4.74 10.40 -11.71
CA ILE A 267 -3.29 10.61 -11.57
C ILE A 267 -2.86 10.69 -10.09
N GLU A 268 -3.59 11.44 -9.26
CA GLU A 268 -3.26 11.52 -7.82
C GLU A 268 -3.35 10.16 -7.14
N ASN A 269 -4.38 9.38 -7.47
CA ASN A 269 -4.53 8.01 -7.00
C ASN A 269 -3.38 7.09 -7.47
N LEU A 270 -2.92 7.24 -8.71
CA LEU A 270 -1.76 6.52 -9.24
C LEU A 270 -0.50 6.80 -8.42
N LEU A 271 -0.24 8.07 -8.12
CA LEU A 271 0.92 8.48 -7.32
C LEU A 271 0.83 7.96 -5.88
N LEU A 272 -0.36 8.00 -5.27
CA LEU A 272 -0.61 7.45 -3.93
C LEU A 272 -0.39 5.93 -3.88
N PHE A 273 -0.96 5.17 -4.82
CA PHE A 273 -0.79 3.71 -4.89
C PHE A 273 0.68 3.32 -5.10
N LEU A 274 1.37 3.98 -6.05
CA LEU A 274 2.79 3.74 -6.29
C LEU A 274 3.66 4.10 -5.07
N ASN A 275 3.32 5.15 -4.32
CA ASN A 275 4.00 5.49 -3.07
C ASN A 275 3.72 4.49 -1.93
N GLN A 276 2.52 3.88 -1.86
CA GLN A 276 2.29 2.76 -0.94
C GLN A 276 3.22 1.57 -1.27
N LEU A 277 3.30 1.16 -2.54
CA LEU A 277 4.21 0.08 -2.96
C LEU A 277 5.68 0.39 -2.63
N ARG A 278 6.13 1.63 -2.88
CA ARG A 278 7.47 2.11 -2.52
C ARG A 278 7.73 2.02 -1.02
N ALA A 279 6.77 2.45 -0.18
CA ALA A 279 6.90 2.37 1.28
C ALA A 279 6.95 0.91 1.77
N MET A 280 6.13 0.02 1.22
CA MET A 280 6.17 -1.42 1.54
C MET A 280 7.49 -2.08 1.12
N LEU A 281 8.09 -1.67 0.00
CA LEU A 281 9.43 -2.13 -0.41
C LEU A 281 10.53 -1.57 0.51
N ALA A 282 10.44 -0.28 0.88
CA ALA A 282 11.38 0.37 1.79
C ALA A 282 11.35 -0.25 3.20
N HIS A 283 10.19 -0.71 3.68
CA HIS A 283 10.03 -1.49 4.91
C HIS A 283 10.84 -2.80 4.92
N PHE A 284 11.03 -3.44 3.75
CA PHE A 284 11.96 -4.58 3.59
C PHE A 284 13.39 -4.15 3.23
N GLY A 285 13.70 -2.86 3.35
CA GLY A 285 15.00 -2.27 3.02
C GLY A 285 15.35 -2.35 1.53
N ILE A 286 14.34 -2.39 0.64
CA ILE A 286 14.47 -2.38 -0.82
C ILE A 286 14.16 -0.96 -1.32
N SER A 287 15.19 -0.23 -1.75
CA SER A 287 15.05 1.15 -2.23
C SER A 287 14.67 1.23 -3.71
N THR A 288 13.92 2.27 -4.07
CA THR A 288 13.37 2.51 -5.41
C THR A 288 13.67 3.92 -5.90
N SER A 289 13.88 4.11 -7.21
CA SER A 289 13.95 5.47 -7.77
C SER A 289 12.60 6.18 -7.68
N HIS A 290 12.61 7.52 -7.56
CA HIS A 290 11.42 8.38 -7.64
C HIS A 290 10.46 7.97 -8.78
N ILE A 291 9.16 8.19 -8.56
CA ILE A 291 8.12 7.92 -9.56
C ILE A 291 8.34 8.83 -10.77
N GLN A 292 8.22 8.26 -11.96
CA GLN A 292 8.17 8.99 -13.22
C GLN A 292 6.76 8.88 -13.79
N LEU A 293 6.08 10.02 -13.95
CA LEU A 293 4.83 10.12 -14.70
C LEU A 293 5.15 10.36 -16.19
N ARG A 294 4.40 9.73 -17.10
CA ARG A 294 4.49 9.90 -18.57
C ARG A 294 3.10 9.73 -19.20
N THR A 295 2.82 10.46 -20.26
CA THR A 295 1.72 10.17 -21.18
C THR A 295 2.15 9.10 -22.19
N GLN A 296 1.19 8.36 -22.78
CA GLN A 296 1.46 7.46 -23.92
C GLN A 296 0.32 7.59 -24.95
N VAL A 297 0.65 7.54 -26.24
CA VAL A 297 -0.38 7.53 -27.30
C VAL A 297 -1.25 6.28 -27.14
N GLY A 298 -2.57 6.47 -27.03
CA GLY A 298 -3.53 5.38 -26.77
C GLY A 298 -3.68 4.94 -25.31
N ARG A 299 -2.96 5.54 -24.35
CA ARG A 299 -3.10 5.26 -22.91
C ARG A 299 -2.84 6.52 -22.09
N GLU A 300 -3.86 7.03 -21.41
CA GLU A 300 -3.89 8.35 -20.78
C GLU A 300 -2.62 8.69 -19.97
N PHE A 301 -2.38 8.05 -18.80
CA PHE A 301 -1.20 8.31 -17.98
C PHE A 301 -0.55 7.04 -17.41
N HIS A 302 0.79 7.04 -17.40
CA HIS A 302 1.66 5.97 -16.90
C HIS A 302 2.54 6.48 -15.76
N GLY A 303 2.41 5.86 -14.59
CA GLY A 303 3.30 6.05 -13.45
C GLY A 303 4.22 4.84 -13.33
N ARG A 304 5.53 5.07 -13.22
CA ARG A 304 6.52 3.98 -13.08
C ARG A 304 7.58 4.29 -12.04
N PHE A 305 8.09 3.25 -11.39
CA PHE A 305 9.32 3.31 -10.59
C PHE A 305 10.22 2.13 -10.92
N TYR A 306 11.44 2.14 -10.38
CA TYR A 306 12.42 1.09 -10.59
C TYR A 306 13.03 0.63 -9.27
N ILE A 307 13.07 -0.69 -9.06
CA ILE A 307 14.04 -1.31 -8.15
C ILE A 307 15.36 -1.38 -8.93
N LYS A 308 16.45 -0.82 -8.38
CA LYS A 308 17.75 -0.66 -9.06
C LYS A 308 18.91 -1.07 -8.15
N LYS A 309 20.06 -1.40 -8.75
CA LYS A 309 21.34 -1.81 -8.11
C LYS A 309 21.31 -3.28 -7.64
N PRO A 310 22.43 -4.04 -7.74
CA PRO A 310 22.46 -5.46 -7.38
C PRO A 310 21.94 -5.77 -5.97
N TYR A 311 22.26 -4.95 -4.96
CA TYR A 311 21.84 -5.21 -3.58
C TYR A 311 20.31 -5.26 -3.40
N ASN A 312 19.58 -4.35 -4.07
CA ASN A 312 18.12 -4.31 -3.99
C ASN A 312 17.49 -5.49 -4.72
N ILE A 313 18.07 -5.93 -5.85
CA ILE A 313 17.60 -7.09 -6.60
C ILE A 313 17.90 -8.39 -5.83
N LYS A 314 19.06 -8.48 -5.16
CA LYS A 314 19.40 -9.58 -4.24
C LYS A 314 18.44 -9.62 -3.04
N LYS A 315 18.13 -8.48 -2.41
CA LYS A 315 17.07 -8.42 -1.37
C LYS A 315 15.68 -8.80 -1.90
N PHE A 316 15.29 -8.31 -3.08
CA PHE A 316 14.00 -8.66 -3.70
C PHE A 316 13.90 -10.16 -3.94
N HIS A 317 14.93 -10.79 -4.49
CA HIS A 317 15.02 -12.23 -4.68
C HIS A 317 14.87 -13.00 -3.35
N THR A 318 15.65 -12.64 -2.32
CA THR A 318 15.66 -13.35 -1.03
C THR A 318 14.41 -13.13 -0.17
N LEU A 319 13.71 -11.99 -0.30
CA LEU A 319 12.59 -11.62 0.58
C LEU A 319 11.21 -11.68 -0.08
N LEU A 320 11.14 -11.67 -1.42
CA LEU A 320 9.89 -11.53 -2.19
C LEU A 320 9.79 -12.52 -3.36
N GLY A 321 10.73 -12.47 -4.30
CA GLY A 321 10.61 -13.14 -5.61
C GLY A 321 9.43 -12.66 -6.46
N PHE A 322 9.27 -13.23 -7.65
CA PHE A 322 8.07 -13.08 -8.47
C PHE A 322 7.12 -14.26 -8.20
N ARG A 323 5.88 -13.99 -7.76
CA ARG A 323 4.88 -15.04 -7.52
C ARG A 323 3.86 -15.09 -8.67
N TYR A 324 3.66 -16.27 -9.23
CA TYR A 324 2.79 -16.55 -10.39
C TYR A 324 3.23 -15.87 -11.70
N ALA A 325 4.54 -15.75 -11.90
CA ALA A 325 5.17 -15.34 -13.15
C ALA A 325 6.55 -15.99 -13.25
N SER A 326 6.57 -17.32 -13.46
CA SER A 326 7.79 -18.13 -13.37
C SER A 326 8.86 -17.65 -14.36
N GLU A 327 8.46 -17.15 -15.53
CA GLU A 327 9.38 -16.64 -16.54
C GLU A 327 10.18 -15.40 -16.07
N LYS A 328 9.67 -14.68 -15.06
CA LYS A 328 10.35 -13.54 -14.45
C LYS A 328 11.25 -13.97 -13.28
N GLN A 329 10.86 -15.05 -12.59
CA GLN A 329 11.64 -15.67 -11.53
C GLN A 329 12.87 -16.40 -12.08
N ASP A 330 12.74 -17.19 -13.15
CA ASP A 330 13.85 -17.89 -13.81
C ASP A 330 14.94 -16.90 -14.27
N VAL A 331 14.52 -15.76 -14.84
CA VAL A 331 15.43 -14.67 -15.27
C VAL A 331 16.08 -13.96 -14.08
N LEU A 332 15.38 -13.84 -12.94
CA LEU A 332 15.93 -13.31 -11.70
C LEU A 332 16.97 -14.24 -11.10
N GLU A 333 16.67 -15.53 -10.98
CA GLU A 333 17.59 -16.56 -10.46
C GLU A 333 18.84 -16.66 -11.35
N SER A 334 18.66 -16.72 -12.67
CA SER A 334 19.77 -16.69 -13.63
C SER A 334 20.65 -15.43 -13.50
N LEU A 335 20.06 -14.25 -13.27
CA LEU A 335 20.82 -13.02 -13.00
C LEU A 335 21.55 -13.07 -11.64
N ILE A 336 20.94 -13.66 -10.61
CA ILE A 336 21.54 -13.79 -9.27
C ILE A 336 22.74 -14.75 -9.28
N LEU A 337 22.66 -15.85 -10.04
CA LEU A 337 23.69 -16.88 -10.15
C LEU A 337 24.84 -16.45 -11.07
N ASN A 338 24.54 -15.96 -12.28
CA ASN A 338 25.56 -15.58 -13.26
C ASN A 338 26.14 -14.18 -12.99
N GLY A 339 25.36 -13.30 -12.35
CA GLY A 339 25.78 -11.96 -11.95
C GLY A 339 26.65 -11.96 -10.70
N LYS A 340 27.93 -12.32 -10.88
CA LYS A 340 28.99 -12.04 -9.90
C LYS A 340 28.96 -10.55 -9.50
N PRO A 341 29.18 -10.23 -8.21
CA PRO A 341 29.03 -8.88 -7.66
C PRO A 341 30.01 -7.87 -8.25
#